data_AF-A0A5P8YK72-F1
#
_entry.id   AF-A0A5P8YK72-F1
#
_cell.length_a   1.000
_cell.length_b   1.000
_cell.length_c   1.000
_cell.angle_alpha   90.00
_cell.angle_beta   90.00
_cell.angle_gamma   90.00
#
_symmetry.space_group_name_H-M   'P 1'
#
loop_
_entity.id
_entity.type
_entity.pdbx_description
1 polymer ?
#
loop_
_entity_poly.entity_id
_entity_poly.type
_entity_poly.pdbx_seq_one_letter_code
_entity_poly.pdbx_strand_id
1 'polypeptide(L)' 'MQDLRPAQYLKYNNIVMAWIQDNGELSLSGEWLTQTGLTGQPLAISVMAGKVIIQFQKMNMLL' A
#
# COMPACT_ATOMS: atom_id res chain seq x y z
N MET A 1 1.53 -24.43 11.51
CA MET A 1 2.42 -23.31 11.88
C MET A 1 3.08 -22.88 10.58
N GLN A 2 2.64 -21.78 9.96
CA GLN A 2 3.18 -21.34 8.68
C GLN A 2 4.62 -20.84 8.91
N ASP A 3 5.51 -21.29 8.03
CA ASP A 3 6.94 -21.01 8.04
C ASP A 3 7.16 -19.52 7.75
N LEU A 4 7.34 -18.73 8.81
CA LEU A 4 7.58 -17.29 8.73
C LEU A 4 9.02 -17.07 8.27
N ARG A 5 9.25 -17.12 6.95
CA ARG A 5 10.47 -16.52 6.38
C ARG A 5 10.51 -15.05 6.84
N PRO A 6 11.66 -14.52 7.27
CA PRO A 6 11.73 -13.16 7.76
C PRO A 6 11.40 -12.21 6.61
N ALA A 7 10.17 -11.70 6.59
CA ALA A 7 9.78 -10.59 5.75
C ALA A 7 10.83 -9.48 5.98
N GLN A 8 11.45 -9.01 4.91
CA GLN A 8 12.37 -7.88 4.99
C GLN A 8 11.54 -6.64 5.35
N TYR A 9 11.45 -6.33 6.64
CA TYR A 9 10.68 -5.19 7.14
C TYR A 9 11.35 -3.89 6.72
N LEU A 10 10.85 -3.26 5.66
CA LEU A 10 11.24 -1.89 5.32
C LEU A 10 10.40 -0.94 6.19
N LYS A 11 10.79 -0.77 7.45
CA LYS A 11 10.18 0.22 8.35
C LYS A 11 10.76 1.60 8.03
N TYR A 12 10.18 2.29 7.05
CA TYR A 12 10.69 3.61 6.63
C TYR A 12 10.29 4.74 7.60
N ASN A 13 9.18 4.58 8.34
CA ASN A 13 8.72 5.43 9.44
C ASN A 13 7.68 4.66 10.28
N ASN A 14 7.39 5.07 11.52
CA ASN A 14 6.41 4.40 12.41
C ASN A 14 4.97 4.31 11.87
N ILE A 15 4.71 4.82 10.66
CA ILE A 15 3.39 5.00 10.07
C ILE A 15 3.14 3.98 8.93
N VAL A 16 4.19 3.48 8.26
CA VAL A 16 4.08 2.56 7.12
C VAL A 16 4.83 1.26 7.42
N MET A 17 4.15 0.14 7.19
CA MET A 17 4.74 -1.20 7.17
C MET A 17 4.60 -1.75 5.75
N ALA A 18 5.71 -2.20 5.18
CA ALA A 18 5.76 -2.79 3.86
C ALA A 18 6.43 -4.17 3.94
N TRP A 19 5.84 -5.17 3.29
CA TRP A 19 6.46 -6.47 3.08
C TRP A 19 6.23 -6.97 1.66
N ILE A 20 7.20 -7.72 1.15
CA ILE A 20 7.12 -8.42 -0.13
C ILE A 20 7.15 -9.92 0.15
N GLN A 21 6.17 -10.64 -0.37
CA GLN A 21 6.12 -12.11 -0.30
C GLN A 21 6.91 -12.74 -1.45
N ASP A 22 7.24 -14.03 -1.33
CA ASP A 22 8.00 -14.76 -2.36
C ASP A 22 7.29 -14.81 -3.72
N ASN A 23 5.96 -14.68 -3.74
CA ASN A 23 5.15 -14.62 -4.96
C ASN A 23 5.16 -13.23 -5.63
N GLY A 24 5.90 -12.26 -5.07
CA GLY A 24 5.96 -10.89 -5.56
C GLY A 24 4.83 -9.98 -5.07
N GLU A 25 3.97 -10.44 -4.15
CA GLU A 25 2.93 -9.59 -3.56
C GLU A 25 3.55 -8.55 -2.63
N LEU A 26 3.32 -7.27 -2.92
CA LEU A 26 3.62 -6.15 -2.03
C LEU A 26 2.40 -5.81 -1.19
N SER A 27 2.50 -5.98 0.12
CA SER A 27 1.48 -5.51 1.05
C SER A 27 1.98 -4.26 1.78
N LEU A 28 1.13 -3.23 1.83
CA LEU A 28 1.37 -1.97 2.54
C LEU A 28 0.28 -1.81 3.61
N SER A 29 0.68 -1.66 4.86
CA SER A 29 -0.23 -1.47 5.99
C SER A 29 0.26 -0.35 6.92
N GLY A 30 -0.57 0.04 7.89
CA GLY A 30 -0.24 1.05 8.89
C GLY A 30 -1.18 2.25 8.91
N GLU A 31 -0.92 3.17 9.83
CA GLU A 31 -1.78 4.33 10.12
C GLU A 31 -1.90 5.30 8.94
N TRP A 32 -0.97 5.25 7.98
CA TRP A 32 -1.00 6.12 6.80
C TRP A 32 -2.32 6.01 6.03
N LEU A 33 -2.95 4.82 5.97
CA LEU A 33 -4.24 4.62 5.31
C LEU A 33 -5.33 5.52 5.91
N THR A 34 -5.36 5.61 7.24
CA THR A 34 -6.32 6.45 7.97
C THR A 34 -5.94 7.91 7.90
N GLN A 35 -4.66 8.25 8.07
CA GLN A 35 -4.17 9.64 8.03
C GLN A 35 -4.36 10.30 6.65
N THR A 36 -4.26 9.51 5.58
CA THR A 36 -4.50 9.99 4.21
C THR A 36 -5.97 9.93 3.80
N GLY A 37 -6.85 9.32 4.61
CA GLY A 37 -8.27 9.15 4.31
C GLY A 37 -8.57 8.09 3.25
N LEU A 38 -7.59 7.27 2.85
CA LEU A 38 -7.74 6.24 1.82
C LEU A 38 -8.51 5.01 2.32
N THR A 39 -8.61 4.81 3.64
CA THR A 39 -9.35 3.69 4.24
C THR A 39 -10.80 3.64 3.75
N GLY A 40 -11.19 2.52 3.14
CA GLY A 40 -12.55 2.28 2.68
C GLY A 40 -12.94 3.04 1.40
N GLN A 41 -12.02 3.77 0.78
CA GLN A 41 -12.27 4.50 -0.46
C GLN A 41 -11.86 3.69 -1.69
N PRO A 42 -12.53 3.86 -2.83
CA PRO A 42 -12.01 3.38 -4.12
C PRO A 42 -10.66 4.03 -4.42
N LEU A 43 -9.66 3.21 -4.79
CA LEU A 43 -8.29 3.67 -5.00
C LEU A 43 -7.90 3.57 -6.47
N ALA A 44 -7.19 4.58 -6.96
CA ALA A 44 -6.44 4.50 -8.20
C ALA A 44 -4.98 4.15 -7.88
N ILE A 45 -4.47 3.09 -8.50
CA ILE A 45 -3.10 2.61 -8.33
C ILE A 45 -2.37 2.76 -9.66
N SER A 46 -1.21 3.40 -9.65
CA SER A 46 -0.33 3.54 -10.82
C SER A 46 1.06 3.05 -10.50
N VAL A 47 1.65 2.27 -11.40
CA VAL A 47 2.98 1.67 -11.25
C VAL A 47 3.91 2.23 -12.33
N MET A 48 5.05 2.74 -11.90
CA MET A 48 6.13 3.27 -12.73
C MET A 48 7.46 2.65 -12.28
N ALA A 49 8.51 2.80 -13.09
CA ALA A 49 9.84 2.34 -12.71
C ALA A 49 10.27 2.97 -11.36
N GLY A 50 10.41 2.14 -10.33
CA GLY A 50 10.79 2.56 -8.98
C GLY A 50 9.71 3.31 -8.17
N LYS A 51 8.45 3.37 -8.62
CA LYS A 51 7.40 4.16 -7.94
C LYS A 51 6.02 3.50 -8.06
N VAL A 52 5.34 3.40 -6.92
CA VAL A 52 3.90 3.11 -6.86
C VAL A 52 3.20 4.35 -6.32
N ILE A 53 2.14 4.80 -7.01
CA ILE A 53 1.28 5.90 -6.56
C ILE A 53 -0.08 5.32 -6.21
N ILE A 54 -0.53 5.56 -4.97
CA ILE A 54 -1.85 5.21 -4.46
C ILE A 54 -2.56 6.52 -4.13
N GLN A 55 -3.73 6.72 -4.71
CA GLN A 55 -4.53 7.93 -4.52
C GLN A 55 -6.03 7.60 -4.59
N PHE A 56 -6.87 8.53 -4.17
CA PHE A 56 -8.32 8.40 -4.35
C PHE A 56 -8.64 8.20 -5.83
N GLN A 57 -9.54 7.25 -6.12
CA GLN A 57 -10.09 7.16 -7.45
C GLN A 57 -10.98 8.38 -7.69
N LYS A 58 -10.55 9.26 -8.59
CA LYS A 58 -11.36 10.39 -9.02
C LYS A 58 -12.52 9.82 -9.83
N MET A 59 -13.70 9.72 -9.21
CA MET A 59 -14.92 9.51 -9.97
C MET A 59 -15.13 10.77 -10.81
N ASN A 60 -15.08 10.63 -12.13
CA ASN A 60 -15.57 11.68 -13.00
C ASN A 60 -17.09 11.74 -12.80
N MET A 61 -17.54 12.57 -11.85
CA MET A 61 -18.92 13.05 -11.89
C MET A 61 -19.02 13.89 -13.16
N LEU A 62 -19.55 13.28 -14.22
CA LEU A 62 -20.14 14.01 -15.32
C LEU A 62 -21.40 14.67 -14.72
N LEU A 63 -21.24 15.90 -14.23
CA LEU A 63 -22.35 16.81 -13.94
C LEU A 63 -22.83 17.44 -15.24
#